data_AF-A0A533TTY9-F1
#
_entry.id   AF-A0A533TTY9-F1
#
_cell.length_a   1.000
_cell.length_b   1.000
_cell.length_c   1.000
_cell.angle_alpha   90.00
_cell.angle_beta   90.00
_cell.angle_gamma   90.00
#
_symmetry.space_group_name_H-M   'P 1'
#
loop_
_entity.id
_entity.type
_entity.pdbx_description
1 polymer ?
#
loop_
_entity_poly.entity_id
_entity_poly.type
_entity_poly.pdbx_seq_one_letter_code
_entity_poly.pdbx_strand_id
1 'polypeptide(L)'
;MRQQSFRAPALWCLLLFVFLSGCGSSQQYASFARDGAAYTGAVAALADRASAVRVESSSFSLLQQRDALSRTYKGMALKNALRDSIRYTNQSDLGAIGENLRSKDVAISLQKYFIALQELAESKAPDDISSKTSEIIEKLDDAMKTQFHTSVSLPSSVAPVVVSHITERALHKELIGRKTIILNALNILDGLLNAINREIDGQARNIRNARVALLIQPAYQDTTSASLRSLPDKELWVALRQKGMSGTAFEAEDKKAIADIKKSGIKFRELFMKMTKE
;
A
#
# COMPACT_ATOMS: atom_id res chain seq x y z
N MET A 1 -66.21 -7.11 -47.59
CA MET A 1 -65.13 -6.16 -47.25
C MET A 1 -65.17 -5.96 -45.74
N ARG A 2 -64.14 -6.05 -44.90
CA ARG A 2 -62.71 -6.38 -44.96
C ARG A 2 -62.38 -6.86 -43.53
N GLN A 3 -61.73 -8.01 -43.37
CA GLN A 3 -61.14 -8.42 -42.09
C GLN A 3 -59.85 -7.63 -41.88
N GLN A 4 -59.62 -7.08 -40.68
CA GLN A 4 -58.30 -6.59 -40.27
C GLN A 4 -57.97 -7.08 -38.86
N SER A 5 -56.90 -7.86 -38.80
CA SER A 5 -56.27 -8.48 -37.63
C SER A 5 -55.45 -7.46 -36.84
N PHE A 6 -55.81 -7.22 -35.57
CA PHE A 6 -54.95 -6.55 -34.60
C PHE A 6 -54.22 -7.61 -33.74
N ARG A 7 -53.03 -7.99 -34.18
CA ARG A 7 -52.05 -8.71 -33.35
C ARG A 7 -50.65 -8.26 -33.75
N ALA A 8 -50.09 -7.28 -33.05
CA ALA A 8 -48.65 -7.11 -32.78
C ALA A 8 -48.30 -5.69 -32.25
N PRO A 9 -48.51 -5.41 -30.94
CA PRO A 9 -47.63 -4.44 -30.27
C PRO A 9 -46.84 -5.05 -29.09
N ALA A 10 -47.18 -6.27 -28.64
CA ALA A 10 -46.57 -6.86 -27.45
C ALA A 10 -45.12 -7.36 -27.65
N LEU A 11 -44.70 -7.65 -28.88
CA LEU A 11 -43.36 -8.18 -29.17
C LEU A 11 -42.26 -7.09 -29.22
N TRP A 12 -42.62 -5.82 -29.42
CA TRP A 12 -41.65 -4.73 -29.53
C TRP A 12 -41.21 -4.17 -28.17
N CYS A 13 -42.09 -4.19 -27.16
CA CYS A 13 -41.75 -3.73 -25.80
C CYS A 13 -40.82 -4.70 -25.05
N LEU A 14 -40.85 -6.00 -25.37
CA LEU A 14 -39.98 -7.02 -24.75
C LEU A 14 -38.52 -6.94 -25.26
N LEU A 15 -38.28 -6.43 -26.47
CA LEU A 15 -36.93 -6.24 -27.01
C LEU A 15 -36.20 -5.03 -26.40
N LEU A 16 -36.92 -3.98 -26.00
CA LEU A 16 -36.34 -2.78 -25.39
C LEU A 16 -35.93 -2.97 -23.93
N PHE A 17 -36.57 -3.87 -23.17
CA PHE A 17 -36.19 -4.17 -21.79
C PHE A 17 -34.94 -5.06 -21.67
N VAL A 18 -34.56 -5.79 -22.74
CA VAL A 18 -33.35 -6.65 -22.71
C VAL A 18 -32.06 -5.82 -22.89
N PHE A 19 -32.12 -4.64 -23.52
CA PHE A 19 -30.93 -3.80 -23.72
C PHE A 19 -30.52 -2.97 -22.49
N LEU A 20 -31.42 -2.73 -21.53
CA LEU A 20 -31.12 -1.94 -20.32
C LEU A 20 -30.53 -2.77 -19.16
N SER A 21 -30.67 -4.10 -19.22
CA SER A 21 -30.20 -5.02 -18.15
C SER A 21 -28.70 -5.35 -18.25
N GLY A 22 -28.02 -4.95 -19.32
CA GLY A 22 -26.63 -5.35 -19.62
C GLY A 22 -25.52 -4.39 -19.15
N CYS A 23 -25.84 -3.18 -18.65
CA CYS A 23 -24.84 -2.20 -18.21
C CYS A 23 -24.51 -2.25 -16.70
N GLY A 24 -25.24 -3.03 -15.90
CA GLY A 24 -25.05 -3.06 -14.45
C GLY A 24 -23.84 -3.89 -13.99
N SER A 25 -23.50 -4.98 -14.70
CA SER A 25 -22.52 -5.95 -14.24
C SER A 25 -21.07 -5.59 -14.58
N SER A 26 -20.78 -5.03 -15.77
CA SER A 26 -19.44 -4.54 -16.13
C SER A 26 -18.96 -3.44 -15.18
N GLN A 27 -19.89 -2.58 -14.74
CA GLN A 27 -19.62 -1.53 -13.76
C GLN A 27 -19.18 -2.09 -12.40
N GLN A 28 -19.68 -3.27 -12.02
CA GLN A 28 -19.27 -3.94 -10.79
C GLN A 28 -17.81 -4.41 -10.87
N TYR A 29 -17.38 -5.00 -11.99
CA TYR A 29 -15.98 -5.40 -12.21
C TYR A 29 -15.05 -4.19 -12.30
N ALA A 30 -15.48 -3.11 -12.96
CA ALA A 30 -14.71 -1.87 -13.00
C ALA A 30 -14.53 -1.25 -11.61
N SER A 31 -15.59 -1.23 -10.79
CA SER A 31 -15.50 -0.76 -9.40
C SER A 31 -14.60 -1.66 -8.55
N PHE A 32 -14.75 -2.98 -8.67
CA PHE A 32 -13.89 -3.94 -7.97
C PHE A 32 -12.41 -3.74 -8.32
N ALA A 33 -12.11 -3.61 -9.60
CA ALA A 33 -10.75 -3.39 -10.09
C ALA A 33 -10.19 -2.05 -9.57
N ARG A 34 -10.99 -0.98 -9.60
CA ARG A 34 -10.61 0.32 -9.04
C ARG A 34 -10.30 0.23 -7.54
N ASP A 35 -11.13 -0.45 -6.77
CA ASP A 35 -10.93 -0.64 -5.34
C ASP A 35 -9.67 -1.46 -5.05
N GLY A 36 -9.40 -2.50 -5.86
CA GLY A 36 -8.17 -3.29 -5.79
C GLY A 36 -6.91 -2.48 -6.09
N ALA A 37 -6.95 -1.64 -7.13
CA ALA A 37 -5.86 -0.74 -7.49
C ALA A 37 -5.61 0.33 -6.40
N ALA A 38 -6.67 0.90 -5.84
CA ALA A 38 -6.57 1.88 -4.76
C ALA A 38 -5.99 1.26 -3.48
N TYR A 39 -6.49 0.08 -3.09
CA TYR A 39 -6.00 -0.66 -1.92
C TYR A 39 -4.50 -0.99 -2.05
N THR A 40 -4.11 -1.63 -3.16
CA THR A 40 -2.71 -2.05 -3.37
C THR A 40 -1.77 -0.87 -3.53
N GLY A 41 -2.21 0.21 -4.18
CA GLY A 41 -1.47 1.47 -4.22
C GLY A 41 -1.25 2.09 -2.84
N ALA A 42 -2.26 2.06 -1.97
CA ALA A 42 -2.14 2.55 -0.60
C ALA A 42 -1.17 1.70 0.24
N VAL A 43 -1.17 0.37 0.06
CA VAL A 43 -0.18 -0.52 0.69
C VAL A 43 1.24 -0.19 0.24
N ALA A 44 1.45 0.03 -1.06
CA ALA A 44 2.76 0.40 -1.61
C ALA A 44 3.27 1.73 -1.02
N ALA A 45 2.40 2.75 -0.95
CA ALA A 45 2.74 4.05 -0.35
C ALA A 45 3.05 3.92 1.15
N LEU A 46 2.33 3.05 1.87
CA LEU A 46 2.57 2.80 3.29
C LEU A 46 3.93 2.09 3.52
N ALA A 47 4.37 1.21 2.62
CA ALA A 47 5.70 0.59 2.69
C ALA A 47 6.84 1.63 2.58
N ASP A 48 6.69 2.62 1.70
CA ASP A 48 7.63 3.75 1.59
C ASP A 48 7.63 4.58 2.87
N ARG A 49 6.44 4.90 3.37
CA ARG A 49 6.26 5.68 4.61
C ARG A 49 6.91 4.97 5.81
N ALA A 50 6.69 3.67 5.96
CA ALA A 50 7.28 2.88 7.04
C ALA A 50 8.81 2.86 6.96
N SER A 51 9.36 2.72 5.76
CA SER A 51 10.81 2.78 5.52
C SER A 51 11.40 4.14 5.92
N ALA A 52 10.72 5.24 5.58
CA ALA A 52 11.14 6.58 5.95
C ALA A 52 11.07 6.83 7.48
N VAL A 53 9.97 6.44 8.13
CA VAL A 53 9.80 6.57 9.59
C VAL A 53 10.85 5.76 10.34
N ARG A 54 11.22 4.59 9.83
CA ARG A 54 12.30 3.78 10.39
C ARG A 54 13.64 4.50 10.38
N VAL A 55 14.05 5.01 9.23
CA VAL A 55 15.32 5.75 9.07
C VAL A 55 15.34 7.00 9.95
N GLU A 56 14.20 7.71 10.03
CA GLU A 56 14.10 8.88 10.92
C GLU A 56 14.29 8.46 12.39
N SER A 57 13.57 7.42 12.83
CA SER A 57 13.67 6.88 14.18
C SER A 57 15.09 6.41 14.52
N SER A 58 15.73 5.65 13.63
CA SER A 58 17.08 5.13 13.85
C SER A 58 18.13 6.24 13.84
N SER A 59 17.96 7.27 13.01
CA SER A 59 18.80 8.47 13.02
C SER A 59 18.74 9.20 14.36
N PHE A 60 17.54 9.34 14.94
CA PHE A 60 17.40 9.90 16.28
C PHE A 60 18.07 9.04 17.36
N SER A 61 17.96 7.71 17.27
CA SER A 61 18.69 6.81 18.17
C SER A 61 20.20 6.93 18.03
N LEU A 62 20.73 7.08 16.81
CA LEU A 62 22.16 7.31 16.56
C LEU A 62 22.64 8.64 17.18
N LEU A 63 21.83 9.70 17.11
CA LEU A 63 22.15 10.98 17.74
C LEU A 63 22.23 10.85 19.27
N GLN A 64 21.27 10.14 19.89
CA GLN A 64 21.32 9.87 21.33
C GLN A 64 22.53 9.01 21.72
N GLN A 65 22.83 7.97 20.94
CA GLN A 65 24.00 7.13 21.16
C GLN A 65 25.31 7.91 21.03
N ARG A 66 25.42 8.84 20.07
CA ARG A 66 26.59 9.69 19.89
C ARG A 66 26.90 10.47 21.17
N ASP A 67 25.89 11.06 21.78
CA ASP A 67 26.07 11.87 23.00
C ASP A 67 26.49 10.98 24.19
N ALA A 68 25.92 9.77 24.31
CA ALA A 68 26.31 8.79 25.32
C ALA A 68 27.76 8.29 25.12
N LEU A 69 28.12 7.89 23.89
CA LEU A 69 29.45 7.41 23.55
C LEU A 69 30.52 8.47 23.76
N SER A 70 30.21 9.75 23.49
CA SER A 70 31.14 10.87 23.67
C SER A 70 31.46 11.17 25.14
N ARG A 71 30.63 10.71 26.08
CA ARG A 71 30.90 10.76 27.53
C ARG A 71 31.83 9.63 27.97
N THR A 72 31.70 8.45 27.35
CA THR A 72 32.45 7.24 27.71
C THR A 72 33.81 7.14 27.03
N TYR A 73 33.89 7.48 25.74
CA TYR A 73 35.09 7.30 24.91
C TYR A 73 35.65 8.64 24.44
N LYS A 74 36.96 8.67 24.11
CA LYS A 74 37.67 9.82 23.54
C LYS A 74 38.56 9.38 22.38
N GLY A 75 39.00 10.34 21.55
CA GLY A 75 39.97 10.12 20.48
C GLY A 75 39.57 9.01 19.50
N MET A 76 40.50 8.11 19.20
CA MET A 76 40.28 7.03 18.22
C MET A 76 39.24 6.00 18.68
N ALA A 77 39.16 5.73 19.99
CA ALA A 77 38.16 4.80 20.53
C ALA A 77 36.73 5.32 20.29
N LEU A 78 36.49 6.62 20.48
CA LEU A 78 35.21 7.24 20.17
C LEU A 78 34.87 7.13 18.67
N LYS A 79 35.84 7.43 17.80
CA LYS A 79 35.64 7.34 16.34
C LYS A 79 35.25 5.93 15.91
N ASN A 80 35.90 4.91 16.47
CA ASN A 80 35.59 3.51 16.17
C ASN A 80 34.19 3.12 16.69
N ALA A 81 33.85 3.47 17.93
CA ALA A 81 32.54 3.18 18.51
C ALA A 81 31.39 3.83 17.72
N LEU A 82 31.54 5.08 17.28
CA LEU A 82 30.54 5.77 16.44
C LEU A 82 30.38 5.09 15.08
N ARG A 83 31.49 4.68 14.44
CA ARG A 83 31.45 3.96 13.17
C ARG A 83 30.74 2.61 13.30
N ASP A 84 31.01 1.88 14.38
CA ASP A 84 30.38 0.58 14.64
C ASP A 84 28.88 0.71 14.89
N SER A 85 28.47 1.71 15.66
CA SER A 85 27.06 2.07 15.89
C SER A 85 26.33 2.36 14.58
N ILE A 86 26.87 3.23 13.72
CA ILE A 86 26.29 3.55 12.40
C ILE A 86 26.20 2.29 11.53
N ARG A 87 27.26 1.49 11.47
CA ARG A 87 27.29 0.27 10.66
C ARG A 87 26.20 -0.71 11.08
N TYR A 88 26.06 -0.95 12.38
CA TYR A 88 25.05 -1.87 12.91
C TYR A 88 23.62 -1.38 12.63
N THR A 89 23.35 -0.10 12.90
CA THR A 89 22.04 0.50 12.64
C THR A 89 21.70 0.45 11.14
N ASN A 90 22.62 0.84 10.26
CA ASN A 90 22.40 0.80 8.82
C ASN A 90 22.12 -0.62 8.33
N GLN A 91 22.83 -1.63 8.85
CA GLN A 91 22.59 -3.03 8.47
C GLN A 91 21.17 -3.49 8.88
N SER A 92 20.72 -3.11 10.08
CA SER A 92 19.37 -3.40 10.55
C SER A 92 18.31 -2.70 9.69
N ASP A 93 18.52 -1.43 9.36
CA ASP A 93 17.58 -0.66 8.56
C ASP A 93 17.50 -1.17 7.13
N LEU A 94 18.64 -1.47 6.49
CA LEU A 94 18.67 -2.05 5.15
C LEU A 94 17.92 -3.38 5.08
N GLY A 95 18.01 -4.22 6.12
CA GLY A 95 17.24 -5.46 6.20
C GLY A 95 15.74 -5.20 6.18
N ALA A 96 15.24 -4.35 7.07
CA ALA A 96 13.80 -4.04 7.15
C ALA A 96 13.28 -3.29 5.92
N ILE A 97 14.06 -2.34 5.39
CA ILE A 97 13.72 -1.64 4.14
C ILE A 97 13.68 -2.63 2.97
N GLY A 98 14.61 -3.59 2.93
CA GLY A 98 14.61 -4.65 1.92
C GLY A 98 13.32 -5.47 1.93
N GLU A 99 12.83 -5.86 3.11
CA GLU A 99 11.54 -6.56 3.22
C GLU A 99 10.35 -5.69 2.80
N ASN A 100 10.32 -4.42 3.20
CA ASN A 100 9.29 -3.47 2.76
C ASN A 100 9.29 -3.29 1.24
N LEU A 101 10.46 -3.21 0.61
CA LEU A 101 10.60 -3.07 -0.84
C LEU A 101 10.08 -4.30 -1.59
N ARG A 102 10.40 -5.52 -1.11
CA ARG A 102 9.87 -6.77 -1.71
C ARG A 102 8.34 -6.80 -1.66
N SER A 103 7.75 -6.50 -0.51
CA SER A 103 6.29 -6.46 -0.38
C SER A 103 5.66 -5.30 -1.17
N LYS A 104 6.37 -4.17 -1.32
CA LYS A 104 5.97 -3.06 -2.19
C LYS A 104 5.92 -3.49 -3.66
N ASP A 105 6.90 -4.26 -4.14
CA ASP A 105 6.91 -4.76 -5.52
C ASP A 105 5.71 -5.67 -5.82
N VAL A 106 5.33 -6.51 -4.84
CA VAL A 106 4.09 -7.30 -4.88
C VAL A 106 2.87 -6.38 -4.98
N ALA A 107 2.79 -5.35 -4.13
CA ALA A 107 1.68 -4.39 -4.13
C ALA A 107 1.56 -3.66 -5.47
N ILE A 108 2.68 -3.17 -6.03
CA ILE A 108 2.70 -2.47 -7.33
C ILE A 108 2.29 -3.40 -8.46
N SER A 109 2.76 -4.65 -8.46
CA SER A 109 2.39 -5.62 -9.50
C SER A 109 0.89 -5.91 -9.47
N LEU A 110 0.33 -6.09 -8.27
CA LEU A 110 -1.10 -6.31 -8.09
C LEU A 110 -1.93 -5.06 -8.44
N GLN A 111 -1.40 -3.86 -8.15
CA GLN A 111 -2.00 -2.60 -8.58
C GLN A 111 -2.10 -2.50 -10.10
N LYS A 112 -1.00 -2.81 -10.82
CA LYS A 112 -0.98 -2.81 -12.29
C LYS A 112 -1.98 -3.81 -12.88
N TYR A 113 -2.08 -5.00 -12.29
CA TYR A 113 -3.07 -6.00 -12.68
C TYR A 113 -4.49 -5.44 -12.56
N PHE A 114 -4.83 -4.81 -11.44
CA PHE A 114 -6.15 -4.24 -11.24
C PHE A 114 -6.44 -3.02 -12.12
N ILE A 115 -5.45 -2.19 -12.45
CA ILE A 115 -5.61 -1.11 -13.43
C ILE A 115 -5.96 -1.70 -14.81
N ALA A 116 -5.22 -2.71 -15.27
CA ALA A 116 -5.50 -3.37 -16.55
C ALA A 116 -6.89 -4.04 -16.55
N LEU A 117 -7.30 -4.63 -15.43
CA LEU A 117 -8.64 -5.21 -15.27
C LEU A 117 -9.74 -4.14 -15.33
N GLN A 118 -9.51 -2.96 -14.75
CA GLN A 118 -10.43 -1.83 -14.81
C GLN A 118 -10.58 -1.33 -16.26
N GLU A 119 -9.47 -1.17 -16.98
CA GLU A 119 -9.46 -0.74 -18.38
C GLU A 119 -10.24 -1.70 -19.28
N LEU A 120 -10.09 -3.01 -19.04
CA LEU A 120 -10.86 -4.06 -19.74
C LEU A 120 -12.36 -3.97 -19.41
N ALA A 121 -12.71 -3.80 -18.13
CA ALA A 121 -14.10 -3.73 -17.70
C ALA A 121 -14.82 -2.48 -18.22
N GLU A 122 -14.11 -1.35 -18.38
CA GLU A 122 -14.65 -0.10 -18.91
C GLU A 122 -14.75 -0.06 -20.46
N SER A 123 -14.42 -1.16 -21.16
CA SER A 123 -14.45 -1.29 -22.64
C SER A 123 -13.65 -0.23 -23.40
N LYS A 124 -12.57 0.29 -22.80
CA LYS A 124 -11.62 1.23 -23.43
C LYS A 124 -10.38 0.56 -24.03
N ALA A 125 -10.39 -0.77 -24.16
CA ALA A 125 -9.19 -1.58 -24.25
C ALA A 125 -9.04 -2.31 -25.60
N PRO A 126 -7.83 -2.36 -26.21
CA PRO A 126 -7.53 -3.18 -27.39
C PRO A 126 -7.53 -4.69 -27.09
N ASP A 127 -7.53 -5.52 -28.13
CA ASP A 127 -7.48 -7.00 -28.09
C ASP A 127 -6.32 -7.61 -27.25
N ASP A 128 -5.32 -6.80 -26.85
CA ASP A 128 -4.09 -7.23 -26.17
C ASP A 128 -4.18 -7.27 -24.62
N ILE A 129 -5.23 -6.76 -23.97
CA ILE A 129 -5.18 -6.65 -22.49
C ILE A 129 -5.05 -8.01 -21.79
N SER A 130 -5.57 -9.10 -22.36
CA SER A 130 -5.39 -10.45 -21.78
C SER A 130 -3.93 -10.89 -21.73
N SER A 131 -3.11 -10.49 -22.71
CA SER A 131 -1.67 -10.78 -22.70
C SER A 131 -0.96 -9.93 -21.65
N LYS A 132 -1.33 -8.64 -21.52
CA LYS A 132 -0.80 -7.75 -20.47
C LYS A 132 -1.10 -8.24 -19.06
N THR A 133 -2.34 -8.63 -18.77
CA THR A 133 -2.71 -9.17 -17.45
C THR A 133 -1.96 -10.46 -17.16
N SER A 134 -1.82 -11.35 -18.16
CA SER A 134 -1.03 -12.58 -18.04
C SER A 134 0.43 -12.31 -17.73
N GLU A 135 1.08 -11.38 -18.45
CA GLU A 135 2.48 -11.00 -18.22
C GLU A 135 2.70 -10.41 -16.83
N ILE A 136 1.79 -9.55 -16.35
CA ILE A 136 1.86 -8.98 -15.00
C ILE A 136 1.75 -10.09 -13.93
N ILE A 137 0.84 -11.05 -14.13
CA ILE A 137 0.64 -12.17 -13.22
C ILE A 137 1.84 -13.12 -13.21
N GLU A 138 2.46 -13.40 -14.36
CA GLU A 138 3.67 -14.20 -14.44
C GLU A 138 4.83 -13.53 -13.69
N LYS A 139 5.04 -12.23 -13.90
CA LYS A 139 6.03 -11.46 -13.15
C LYS A 139 5.75 -11.44 -11.65
N LEU A 140 4.48 -11.34 -11.26
CA LEU A 140 4.07 -11.40 -9.86
C LEU A 140 4.36 -12.78 -9.25
N ASP A 141 4.06 -13.86 -9.96
CA ASP A 141 4.33 -15.23 -9.49
C ASP A 141 5.83 -15.48 -9.34
N ASP A 142 6.64 -15.04 -10.31
CA ASP A 142 8.10 -15.14 -10.24
C ASP A 142 8.67 -14.32 -9.08
N ALA A 143 8.15 -13.11 -8.84
CA ALA A 143 8.54 -12.31 -7.68
C ALA A 143 8.17 -13.03 -6.36
N MET A 144 6.98 -13.63 -6.27
CA MET A 144 6.55 -14.37 -5.08
C MET A 144 7.36 -15.65 -4.84
N LYS A 145 7.76 -16.37 -5.89
CA LYS A 145 8.64 -17.54 -5.80
C LYS A 145 10.05 -17.16 -5.35
N THR A 146 10.63 -16.13 -5.97
CA THR A 146 12.01 -15.73 -5.73
C THR A 146 12.19 -15.03 -4.38
N GLN A 147 11.22 -14.20 -3.98
CA GLN A 147 11.34 -13.35 -2.79
C GLN A 147 10.65 -13.93 -1.56
N PHE A 148 9.61 -14.75 -1.72
CA PHE A 148 8.80 -15.27 -0.62
C PHE A 148 8.71 -16.80 -0.58
N HIS A 149 9.40 -17.52 -1.49
CA HIS A 149 9.39 -18.99 -1.58
C HIS A 149 7.99 -19.60 -1.65
N THR A 150 7.03 -18.86 -2.19
CA THR A 150 5.66 -19.33 -2.40
C THR A 150 5.49 -19.67 -3.88
N SER A 151 5.12 -20.93 -4.19
CA SER A 151 4.83 -21.37 -5.55
C SER A 151 3.33 -21.44 -5.78
N VAL A 152 2.88 -21.00 -6.95
CA VAL A 152 1.51 -21.20 -7.42
C VAL A 152 1.56 -21.87 -8.78
N SER A 153 0.68 -22.86 -8.99
CA SER A 153 0.41 -23.37 -10.33
C SER A 153 -0.31 -22.29 -11.13
N LEU A 154 0.39 -21.65 -12.06
CA LEU A 154 -0.21 -20.69 -12.99
C LEU A 154 -1.21 -21.44 -13.89
N PRO A 155 -2.48 -21.02 -13.94
CA PRO A 155 -3.38 -21.47 -15.00
C PRO A 155 -2.89 -20.95 -16.34
N SER A 156 -3.17 -21.72 -17.40
CA SER A 156 -2.92 -21.33 -18.78
C SER A 156 -3.58 -19.98 -19.10
N SER A 157 -2.89 -19.16 -19.91
CA SER A 157 -3.34 -17.84 -20.35
C SER A 157 -4.78 -17.89 -20.88
N VAL A 158 -5.63 -16.98 -20.41
CA VAL A 158 -7.03 -16.89 -20.86
C VAL A 158 -7.03 -16.32 -22.29
N ALA A 159 -7.61 -17.07 -23.22
CA ALA A 159 -7.66 -16.72 -24.64
C ALA A 159 -8.15 -15.26 -24.88
N PRO A 160 -7.62 -14.56 -25.90
CA PRO A 160 -7.97 -13.17 -26.18
C PRO A 160 -9.49 -13.01 -26.34
N VAL A 161 -10.03 -12.06 -25.59
CA VAL A 161 -11.46 -11.79 -25.50
C VAL A 161 -11.84 -10.88 -26.67
N VAL A 162 -12.55 -11.40 -27.66
CA VAL A 162 -13.17 -10.58 -28.72
C VAL A 162 -14.41 -9.90 -28.13
N VAL A 163 -14.37 -8.57 -27.94
CA VAL A 163 -15.35 -7.81 -27.14
C VAL A 163 -16.39 -7.07 -27.98
N SER A 164 -17.66 -7.37 -27.71
CA SER A 164 -18.65 -6.33 -27.39
C SER A 164 -19.74 -6.81 -26.40
N HIS A 165 -19.98 -8.13 -26.28
CA HIS A 165 -21.00 -8.67 -25.36
C HIS A 165 -20.54 -9.81 -24.42
N ILE A 166 -19.23 -10.10 -24.33
CA ILE A 166 -18.67 -11.25 -23.59
C ILE A 166 -17.62 -10.80 -22.53
N THR A 167 -17.67 -9.56 -22.06
CA THR A 167 -16.68 -9.02 -21.10
C THR A 167 -16.83 -9.63 -19.72
N GLU A 168 -18.05 -9.75 -19.20
CA GLU A 168 -18.30 -10.22 -17.83
C GLU A 168 -17.83 -11.65 -17.58
N ARG A 169 -18.23 -12.59 -18.46
CA ARG A 169 -17.84 -14.00 -18.31
C ARG A 169 -16.32 -14.17 -18.45
N ALA A 170 -15.68 -13.37 -19.29
CA ALA A 170 -14.23 -13.39 -19.43
C ALA A 170 -13.53 -12.83 -18.18
N LEU A 171 -13.99 -11.68 -17.66
CA LEU A 171 -13.49 -11.09 -16.41
C LEU A 171 -13.68 -12.03 -15.23
N HIS A 172 -14.83 -12.69 -15.14
CA HIS A 172 -15.09 -13.69 -14.11
C HIS A 172 -14.12 -14.88 -14.22
N LYS A 173 -13.93 -15.43 -15.42
CA LYS A 173 -12.98 -16.53 -15.65
C LYS A 173 -11.54 -16.13 -15.32
N GLU A 174 -11.13 -14.91 -15.67
CA GLU A 174 -9.82 -14.37 -15.31
C GLU A 174 -9.66 -14.31 -13.80
N LEU A 175 -10.64 -13.76 -13.05
CA LEU A 175 -10.56 -13.69 -11.59
C LEU A 175 -10.55 -15.07 -10.92
N ILE A 176 -11.35 -16.03 -11.40
CA ILE A 176 -11.33 -17.41 -10.90
C ILE A 176 -9.96 -18.05 -11.20
N GLY A 177 -9.46 -17.92 -12.42
CA GLY A 177 -8.16 -18.45 -12.82
C GLY A 177 -7.04 -17.89 -11.95
N ARG A 178 -7.06 -16.58 -11.66
CA ARG A 178 -6.04 -15.92 -10.84
C ARG A 178 -6.32 -15.96 -9.34
N LYS A 179 -7.34 -16.71 -8.87
CA LYS A 179 -7.76 -16.70 -7.47
C LYS A 179 -6.63 -16.97 -6.49
N THR A 180 -5.93 -18.08 -6.67
CA THR A 180 -4.88 -18.52 -5.74
C THR A 180 -3.72 -17.52 -5.68
N ILE A 181 -3.26 -17.04 -6.84
CA ILE A 181 -2.14 -16.11 -6.90
C ILE A 181 -2.49 -14.76 -6.25
N ILE A 182 -3.70 -14.23 -6.51
CA ILE A 182 -4.17 -13.00 -5.90
C ILE A 182 -4.31 -13.16 -4.38
N LEU A 183 -4.88 -14.28 -3.89
CA LEU A 183 -5.00 -14.52 -2.44
C LEU A 183 -3.64 -14.59 -1.74
N ASN A 184 -2.65 -15.23 -2.37
CA ASN A 184 -1.29 -15.31 -1.83
C ASN A 184 -0.63 -13.93 -1.78
N ALA A 185 -0.76 -13.15 -2.85
CA ALA A 185 -0.29 -11.76 -2.86
C ALA A 185 -0.96 -10.94 -1.73
N LEU A 186 -2.28 -11.04 -1.57
CA LEU A 186 -3.00 -10.36 -0.49
C LEU A 186 -2.52 -10.80 0.91
N ASN A 187 -2.16 -12.09 1.10
CA ASN A 187 -1.60 -12.57 2.37
C ASN A 187 -0.22 -11.96 2.66
N ILE A 188 0.63 -11.81 1.65
CA ILE A 188 1.91 -11.10 1.78
C ILE A 188 1.68 -9.65 2.20
N LEU A 189 0.73 -8.96 1.56
CA LEU A 189 0.38 -7.57 1.89
C LEU A 189 -0.18 -7.45 3.31
N ASP A 190 -1.02 -8.39 3.77
CA ASP A 190 -1.51 -8.42 5.15
C ASP A 190 -0.37 -8.65 6.16
N GLY A 191 0.61 -9.50 5.81
CA GLY A 191 1.84 -9.69 6.57
C GLY A 191 2.61 -8.39 6.75
N LEU A 192 2.84 -7.66 5.66
CA LEU A 192 3.48 -6.34 5.65
C LEU A 192 2.71 -5.35 6.53
N LEU A 193 1.39 -5.21 6.35
CA LEU A 193 0.56 -4.28 7.12
C LEU A 193 0.61 -4.59 8.63
N ASN A 194 0.73 -5.85 9.01
CA ASN A 194 0.88 -6.24 10.40
C ASN A 194 2.28 -5.93 10.94
N ALA A 195 3.33 -6.12 10.15
CA ALA A 195 4.69 -5.72 10.52
C ALA A 195 4.78 -4.19 10.71
N ILE A 196 4.35 -3.41 9.71
CA ILE A 196 4.34 -1.95 9.76
C ILE A 196 3.57 -1.44 10.98
N ASN A 197 2.39 -1.99 11.26
CA ASN A 197 1.58 -1.58 12.41
C ASN A 197 2.29 -1.82 13.75
N ARG A 198 3.11 -2.87 13.87
CA ARG A 198 3.90 -3.11 15.10
C ARG A 198 5.09 -2.16 15.19
N GLU A 199 5.73 -1.87 14.06
CA GLU A 199 6.96 -1.07 14.01
C GLU A 199 6.71 0.43 14.13
N ILE A 200 5.75 0.98 13.38
CA ILE A 200 5.49 2.44 13.34
C ILE A 200 5.19 2.98 14.73
N ASP A 201 4.46 2.22 15.57
CA ASP A 201 4.15 2.64 16.95
C ASP A 201 5.40 2.77 17.84
N GLY A 202 6.37 1.87 17.66
CA GLY A 202 7.64 1.95 18.38
C GLY A 202 8.50 3.11 17.88
N GLN A 203 8.60 3.22 16.55
CA GLN A 203 9.42 4.23 15.88
C GLN A 203 8.90 5.65 16.13
N ALA A 204 7.60 5.87 16.00
CA ALA A 204 6.92 7.13 16.33
C ALA A 204 7.23 7.58 17.77
N ARG A 205 7.02 6.68 18.74
CA ARG A 205 7.33 6.95 20.15
C ARG A 205 8.80 7.30 20.36
N ASN A 206 9.71 6.59 19.69
CA ASN A 206 11.13 6.87 19.76
C ASN A 206 11.47 8.27 19.19
N ILE A 207 10.98 8.60 17.99
CA ILE A 207 11.15 9.92 17.36
C ILE A 207 10.67 11.02 18.31
N ARG A 208 9.47 10.87 18.87
CA ARG A 208 8.89 11.84 19.80
C ARG A 208 9.77 12.04 21.03
N ASN A 209 10.14 10.94 21.70
CA ASN A 209 10.97 11.00 22.90
C ASN A 209 12.36 11.60 22.60
N ALA A 210 12.96 11.24 21.47
CA ALA A 210 14.25 11.75 21.06
C ALA A 210 14.21 13.24 20.70
N ARG A 211 13.16 13.72 20.02
CA ARG A 211 12.97 15.16 19.76
C ARG A 211 12.87 15.95 21.06
N VAL A 212 12.15 15.43 22.06
CA VAL A 212 12.10 16.07 23.39
C VAL A 212 13.50 16.12 24.02
N ALA A 213 14.19 14.99 24.07
CA ALA A 213 15.50 14.89 24.74
C ALA A 213 16.62 15.66 24.03
N LEU A 214 16.62 15.73 22.69
CA LEU A 214 17.72 16.31 21.90
C LEU A 214 17.47 17.76 21.48
N LEU A 215 16.21 18.18 21.31
CA LEU A 215 15.88 19.52 20.79
C LEU A 215 15.26 20.41 21.87
N ILE A 216 14.30 19.89 22.63
CA ILE A 216 13.53 20.72 23.58
C ILE A 216 14.26 20.87 24.91
N GLN A 217 14.75 19.76 25.48
CA GLN A 217 15.39 19.77 26.79
C GLN A 217 16.70 20.59 26.80
N PRO A 218 17.63 20.46 25.83
CA PRO A 218 18.85 21.27 25.81
C PRO A 218 18.54 22.75 25.61
N ALA A 219 17.55 23.09 24.77
CA ALA A 219 17.12 24.47 24.57
C ALA A 219 16.57 25.11 25.85
N TYR A 220 16.02 24.33 26.80
CA TYR A 220 15.57 24.84 28.10
C TYR A 220 16.69 24.88 29.15
N GLN A 221 17.66 23.97 29.06
CA GLN A 221 18.78 23.86 30.01
C GLN A 221 19.93 24.83 29.69
N ASP A 222 20.03 25.28 28.44
CA ASP A 222 20.99 26.30 28.03
C ASP A 222 20.54 27.68 28.51
N THR A 223 21.02 28.05 29.69
CA THR A 223 20.81 29.36 30.31
C THR A 223 21.76 30.43 29.78
N THR A 224 22.67 30.06 28.87
CA THR A 224 23.77 30.90 28.37
C THR A 224 23.57 31.41 26.95
N SER A 225 22.75 30.75 26.14
CA SER A 225 22.51 31.17 24.76
C SER A 225 21.42 32.25 24.66
N ALA A 226 21.78 33.34 23.96
CA ALA A 226 20.91 34.48 23.68
C ALA A 226 19.66 34.12 22.84
N SER A 227 19.60 32.90 22.29
CA SER A 227 18.53 32.38 21.44
C SER A 227 17.16 32.41 22.14
N LEU A 228 17.03 31.96 23.40
CA LEU A 228 15.71 31.97 24.06
C LEU A 228 15.08 33.37 24.28
N ARG A 229 15.85 34.45 24.16
CA ARG A 229 15.37 35.83 24.36
C ARG A 229 14.85 36.48 23.08
N SER A 230 15.09 35.91 21.91
CA SER A 230 14.59 36.45 20.64
C SER A 230 13.12 36.00 20.41
N LEU A 231 12.24 36.91 19.96
CA LEU A 231 10.86 36.57 19.58
C LEU A 231 10.76 35.45 18.51
N PRO A 232 11.66 35.36 17.50
CA PRO A 232 11.71 34.26 16.54
C PRO A 232 11.95 32.87 17.16
N ASP A 233 12.77 32.78 18.21
CA ASP A 233 13.11 31.50 18.86
C ASP A 233 12.01 31.00 19.80
N LYS A 234 11.17 31.89 20.33
CA LYS A 234 10.01 31.53 21.16
C LYS A 234 8.92 30.82 20.36
N GLU A 235 8.61 31.31 19.15
CA GLU A 235 7.62 30.69 18.26
C GLU A 235 8.14 29.35 17.74
N LEU A 236 9.41 29.28 17.35
CA LEU A 236 10.07 28.02 17.00
C LEU A 236 10.04 27.02 18.16
N TRP A 237 10.28 27.46 19.40
CA TRP A 237 10.20 26.62 20.58
C TRP A 237 8.78 26.12 20.86
N VAL A 238 7.77 26.99 20.78
CA VAL A 238 6.36 26.59 20.92
C VAL A 238 6.00 25.57 19.85
N ALA A 239 6.42 25.78 18.58
CA ALA A 239 6.18 24.86 17.49
C ALA A 239 6.89 23.51 17.70
N LEU A 240 8.16 23.50 18.12
CA LEU A 240 8.91 22.28 18.43
C LEU A 240 8.29 21.51 19.59
N ARG A 241 7.85 22.22 20.65
CA ARG A 241 7.20 21.63 21.82
C ARG A 241 5.81 21.10 21.50
N GLN A 242 5.00 21.83 20.76
CA GLN A 242 3.71 21.34 20.26
C GLN A 242 3.92 20.07 19.42
N LYS A 243 4.89 20.08 18.51
CA LYS A 243 5.26 18.92 17.68
C LYS A 243 5.78 17.73 18.49
N GLY A 244 6.45 17.97 19.62
CA GLY A 244 6.92 16.93 20.54
C GLY A 244 5.84 16.41 21.50
N MET A 245 4.92 17.27 21.96
CA MET A 245 3.90 16.94 22.96
C MET A 245 2.65 16.31 22.37
N SER A 246 2.22 16.74 21.18
CA SER A 246 0.99 16.23 20.56
C SER A 246 1.13 14.78 20.04
N GLY A 247 2.37 14.23 20.00
CA GLY A 247 2.74 13.32 18.92
C GLY A 247 2.63 14.10 17.60
N THR A 248 3.42 13.80 16.58
CA THR A 248 3.13 14.50 15.34
C THR A 248 1.71 14.17 14.90
N ALA A 249 0.95 15.12 14.35
CA ALA A 249 -0.32 14.82 13.65
C ALA A 249 -0.12 13.62 12.70
N PHE A 250 1.08 13.53 12.12
CA PHE A 250 1.61 12.38 11.39
C PHE A 250 1.51 11.01 12.08
N GLU A 251 1.68 10.87 13.41
CA GLU A 251 1.53 9.56 14.10
C GLU A 251 0.06 9.10 14.13
N ALA A 252 -0.85 10.04 14.42
CA ALA A 252 -2.28 9.76 14.40
C ALA A 252 -2.79 9.51 12.98
N GLU A 253 -2.25 10.25 12.00
CA GLU A 253 -2.49 10.07 10.57
C GLU A 253 -1.96 8.73 10.06
N ASP A 254 -0.72 8.35 10.41
CA ASP A 254 -0.12 7.06 10.02
C ASP A 254 -0.94 5.89 10.62
N LYS A 255 -1.35 5.99 11.89
CA LYS A 255 -2.24 5.00 12.53
C LYS A 255 -3.60 4.88 11.84
N LYS A 256 -4.21 6.03 11.56
CA LYS A 256 -5.50 6.08 10.86
C LYS A 256 -5.37 5.50 9.46
N ALA A 257 -4.32 5.86 8.72
CA ALA A 257 -4.05 5.34 7.39
C ALA A 257 -3.87 3.82 7.39
N ILE A 258 -3.09 3.27 8.32
CA ILE A 258 -2.94 1.81 8.49
C ILE A 258 -4.29 1.14 8.76
N ALA A 259 -5.10 1.70 9.67
CA ALA A 259 -6.41 1.16 10.00
C ALA A 259 -7.38 1.21 8.81
N ASP A 260 -7.39 2.32 8.08
CA ASP A 260 -8.22 2.51 6.88
C ASP A 260 -7.80 1.55 5.76
N ILE A 261 -6.50 1.36 5.53
CA ILE A 261 -5.97 0.40 4.55
C ILE A 261 -6.34 -1.03 4.94
N LYS A 262 -6.16 -1.43 6.22
CA LYS A 262 -6.57 -2.76 6.69
C LYS A 262 -8.06 -3.01 6.49
N LYS A 263 -8.89 -2.01 6.84
CA LYS A 263 -10.35 -2.09 6.63
C LYS A 263 -10.69 -2.22 5.15
N SER A 264 -10.01 -1.48 4.28
CA SER A 264 -10.16 -1.59 2.83
C SER A 264 -9.75 -2.98 2.32
N GLY A 265 -8.63 -3.51 2.80
CA GLY A 265 -8.13 -4.84 2.44
C GLY A 265 -9.09 -5.96 2.82
N ILE A 266 -9.67 -5.91 4.03
CA ILE A 266 -10.69 -6.87 4.48
C ILE A 266 -11.91 -6.84 3.55
N LYS A 267 -12.47 -5.65 3.31
CA LYS A 267 -13.62 -5.48 2.41
C LYS A 267 -13.32 -5.95 0.99
N PHE A 268 -12.14 -5.61 0.48
CA PHE A 268 -11.69 -6.00 -0.85
C PHE A 268 -11.58 -7.53 -0.95
N ARG A 269 -10.96 -8.18 0.03
CA ARG A 269 -10.85 -9.64 0.10
C ARG A 269 -12.22 -10.32 0.17
N GLU A 270 -13.14 -9.81 0.99
CA GLU A 270 -14.51 -10.33 1.07
C GLU A 270 -15.24 -10.25 -0.28
N LEU A 271 -15.12 -9.11 -0.96
CA LEU A 271 -15.70 -8.91 -2.29
C LEU A 271 -15.05 -9.84 -3.32
N PHE A 272 -13.72 -9.98 -3.30
CA PHE A 272 -13.00 -10.88 -4.19
C PHE A 272 -13.45 -12.34 -4.00
N MET A 273 -13.59 -12.78 -2.75
CA MET A 273 -14.09 -14.12 -2.44
C MET A 273 -15.53 -14.32 -2.93
N LYS A 274 -16.39 -13.30 -2.83
CA LYS A 274 -17.75 -13.35 -3.36
C LYS A 274 -17.76 -13.44 -4.90
N MET A 275 -16.89 -12.70 -5.57
CA MET A 275 -16.78 -12.66 -7.04
C MET A 275 -16.08 -13.87 -7.65
N THR A 276 -15.49 -14.75 -6.82
CA THR A 276 -14.80 -15.98 -7.25
C THR A 276 -15.40 -17.23 -6.61
N LYS A 277 -16.67 -17.17 -6.20
CA LYS A 277 -17.46 -18.35 -5.83
C LYS A 277 -17.94 -19.03 -7.11
N GLU A 278 -17.63 -20.31 -7.23
CA GLU A 278 -18.14 -21.19 -8.29
C GLU A 278 -19.63 -21.49 -8.12
#